data_AF-A0A2J0LPG4-F1
#
_entry.id   AF-A0A2J0LPG4-F1
#
_cell.length_a   1.000
_cell.length_b   1.000
_cell.length_c   1.000
_cell.angle_alpha   90.00
_cell.angle_beta   90.00
_cell.angle_gamma   90.00
#
_symmetry.space_group_name_H-M   'P 1'
#
loop_
_entity.id
_entity.type
_entity.pdbx_description
1 polymer ?
#
loop_
_entity_poly.entity_id
_entity_poly.type
_entity_poly.pdbx_seq_one_letter_code
_entity_poly.pdbx_strand_id
1 'polypeptide(L)'
;IFQLGTKYSDALQAHVLHEDGKKYPILMGCYGIGVSRVIAAVIETHHDDKGIQWPKEVAPFDIEIIPLAKSKDECAIWDLAEKYYRELTQAGFDVLMDDREESAGRKFNDADLIGIPQRIVIGQKNLSDGNVEIKNRATGEVHIIGKDDVLKFFKP
;
A
#
# COMPACT_ATOMS: atom_id res chain seq x y z
N ILE A 1 14.47 6.97 -22.20
CA ILE A 1 13.72 7.11 -23.48
C ILE A 1 14.74 7.34 -24.58
N PHE A 2 14.64 6.65 -25.70
CA PHE A 2 15.56 6.78 -26.83
C PHE A 2 14.84 6.74 -28.18
N GLN A 3 15.26 7.61 -29.10
CA GLN A 3 14.89 7.53 -30.51
C GLN A 3 15.92 6.64 -31.21
N LEU A 4 15.51 5.47 -31.67
CA LEU A 4 16.39 4.48 -32.29
C LEU A 4 16.55 4.70 -33.80
N GLY A 5 15.67 5.49 -34.40
CA GLY A 5 15.64 5.68 -35.85
C GLY A 5 15.42 4.34 -36.54
N THR A 6 16.22 4.05 -37.57
CA THR A 6 16.09 2.83 -38.37
C THR A 6 17.10 1.73 -37.99
N LYS A 7 17.89 1.93 -36.93
CA LYS A 7 19.02 1.04 -36.56
C LYS A 7 18.64 -0.45 -36.55
N TYR A 8 17.50 -0.79 -35.96
CA TYR A 8 17.03 -2.18 -35.87
C TYR A 8 16.16 -2.59 -37.06
N SER A 9 15.34 -1.68 -37.59
CA SER A 9 14.49 -1.97 -38.74
C SER A 9 15.31 -2.29 -40.00
N ASP A 10 16.43 -1.59 -40.21
CA ASP A 10 17.35 -1.86 -41.32
C ASP A 10 18.02 -3.23 -41.15
N ALA A 11 18.54 -3.51 -39.95
CA ALA A 11 19.22 -4.77 -39.65
C ALA A 11 18.30 -6.00 -39.71
N LEU A 12 17.04 -5.86 -39.29
CA LEU A 12 16.05 -6.95 -39.24
C LEU A 12 15.11 -6.97 -40.45
N GLN A 13 15.32 -6.09 -41.42
CA GLN A 13 14.48 -5.96 -42.61
C GLN A 13 12.99 -5.68 -42.32
N ALA A 14 12.72 -4.96 -41.23
CA ALA A 14 11.37 -4.57 -40.84
C ALA A 14 10.95 -3.28 -41.57
N HIS A 15 10.15 -3.45 -42.63
CA HIS A 15 9.73 -2.36 -43.51
C HIS A 15 8.21 -2.27 -43.62
N VAL A 16 7.72 -1.08 -43.99
CA VAL A 16 6.33 -0.81 -44.36
C VAL A 16 6.27 -0.34 -45.82
N LEU A 17 5.18 -0.66 -46.52
CA LEU A 17 4.92 -0.16 -47.87
C LEU A 17 4.33 1.25 -47.75
N HIS A 18 4.93 2.21 -48.45
CA HIS A 18 4.41 3.58 -48.52
C HIS A 18 3.53 3.76 -49.77
N GLU A 19 2.79 4.87 -49.83
CA GLU A 19 1.86 5.20 -50.92
C GLU A 19 2.51 5.21 -52.32
N ASP A 20 3.83 5.42 -52.40
CA ASP A 20 4.60 5.39 -53.65
C ASP A 20 5.00 3.96 -54.07
N GLY A 21 4.55 2.95 -53.35
CA GLY A 21 4.85 1.54 -53.59
C GLY A 21 6.25 1.11 -53.15
N LYS A 22 7.02 1.97 -52.46
CA LYS A 22 8.35 1.61 -51.96
C LYS A 22 8.31 1.15 -50.51
N LYS A 23 9.29 0.31 -50.16
CA LYS A 23 9.51 -0.15 -48.80
C LYS A 23 10.34 0.88 -48.03
N TYR A 24 9.82 1.36 -46.91
CA TYR A 24 10.53 2.23 -46.00
C TYR A 24 10.76 1.52 -44.66
N PRO A 25 11.95 1.65 -44.06
CA PRO A 25 12.21 1.09 -42.73
C PRO A 25 11.33 1.79 -41.68
N ILE A 26 10.88 1.01 -40.70
CA ILE A 26 10.07 1.56 -39.59
C ILE A 26 10.95 2.47 -38.72
N LEU A 27 10.48 3.69 -38.43
CA LEU A 27 11.11 4.55 -37.42
C LEU A 27 10.80 4.03 -36.02
N MET A 28 11.84 3.72 -35.25
CA MET A 28 11.72 3.08 -33.95
C MET A 28 12.11 4.02 -32.81
N GLY A 29 11.43 3.85 -31.68
CA GLY A 29 11.81 4.38 -30.38
C GLY A 29 11.77 3.27 -29.34
N CYS A 30 12.51 3.43 -28.24
CA CYS A 30 12.40 2.53 -27.10
C CYS A 30 12.31 3.29 -25.77
N TYR A 31 11.59 2.68 -24.84
CA TYR A 31 11.30 3.21 -23.52
C TYR A 31 11.51 2.09 -22.53
N GLY A 32 12.13 2.42 -21.40
CA GLY A 32 12.43 1.45 -20.35
C GLY A 32 12.29 2.12 -19.00
N ILE A 33 11.62 1.42 -18.09
CA ILE A 33 11.50 1.79 -16.68
C ILE A 33 12.08 0.63 -15.89
N GLY A 34 13.03 0.93 -14.99
CA GLY A 34 13.57 -0.06 -14.08
C GLY A 34 12.57 -0.32 -12.96
N VAL A 35 11.58 -1.20 -13.17
CA VAL A 35 10.48 -1.45 -12.22
C VAL A 35 11.00 -1.75 -10.81
N SER A 36 12.01 -2.61 -10.68
CA SER A 36 12.66 -2.91 -9.39
C SER A 36 13.41 -1.72 -8.79
N ARG A 37 13.98 -0.84 -9.62
CA ARG A 37 14.65 0.39 -9.17
C ARG A 37 13.66 1.45 -8.69
N VAL A 38 12.46 1.49 -9.26
CA VAL A 38 11.41 2.41 -8.83
C VAL A 38 11.03 2.14 -7.37
N ILE A 39 10.90 0.88 -6.96
CA ILE A 39 10.62 0.53 -5.56
C ILE A 39 11.69 1.11 -4.62
N ALA A 40 12.97 0.92 -4.95
CA ALA A 40 14.07 1.47 -4.17
C ALA A 40 14.03 3.01 -4.11
N ALA A 41 13.77 3.66 -5.25
CA ALA A 41 13.66 5.12 -5.31
C ALA A 41 12.48 5.67 -4.51
N VAL A 42 11.34 4.94 -4.46
CA VAL A 42 10.20 5.29 -3.60
C VAL A 42 10.61 5.24 -2.14
N ILE A 43 11.24 4.15 -1.69
CA ILE A 43 11.70 4.01 -0.29
C ILE A 43 12.72 5.10 0.05
N GLU A 44 13.69 5.38 -0.83
CA GLU A 44 14.72 6.40 -0.61
C GLU A 44 14.12 7.81 -0.44
N THR A 45 12.97 8.08 -1.07
CA THR A 45 12.29 9.39 -0.98
C THR A 45 11.17 9.43 0.06
N HIS A 46 10.66 8.28 0.51
CA HIS A 46 9.54 8.17 1.44
C HIS A 46 9.89 7.22 2.60
N HIS A 47 10.70 7.71 3.53
CA HIS A 47 11.05 7.02 4.76
C HIS A 47 11.32 8.03 5.88
N ASP A 48 11.35 7.54 7.11
CA ASP A 48 11.86 8.25 8.28
C ASP A 48 12.76 7.33 9.11
N ASP A 49 13.21 7.80 10.28
CA ASP A 49 14.06 7.02 11.19
C ASP A 49 13.43 5.70 11.68
N LYS A 50 12.12 5.52 11.50
CA LYS A 50 11.38 4.32 11.93
C LYS A 50 11.14 3.33 10.80
N GLY A 51 11.24 3.75 9.54
CA GLY A 51 11.10 2.88 8.38
C GLY A 51 10.40 3.51 7.20
N ILE A 52 9.75 2.67 6.39
CA ILE A 52 9.16 3.07 5.11
C ILE A 52 7.88 3.89 5.34
N GLN A 53 7.56 4.80 4.43
CA GLN A 53 6.28 5.51 4.36
C GLN A 53 5.70 5.34 2.96
N TRP A 54 4.96 4.25 2.69
CA TRP A 54 4.49 4.00 1.34
C TRP A 54 3.51 5.08 0.84
N PRO A 55 3.68 5.61 -0.38
CA PRO A 55 2.58 6.24 -1.10
C PRO A 55 1.46 5.23 -1.32
N LYS A 56 0.20 5.67 -1.21
CA LYS A 56 -0.97 4.79 -1.27
C LYS A 56 -1.02 3.95 -2.55
N GLU A 57 -0.54 4.48 -3.67
CA GLU A 57 -0.65 3.85 -4.99
C GLU A 57 0.26 2.63 -5.16
N VAL A 58 1.28 2.50 -4.30
CA VAL A 58 2.30 1.44 -4.40
C VAL A 58 2.51 0.70 -3.08
N ALA A 59 1.68 0.99 -2.08
CA ALA A 59 1.70 0.29 -0.81
C ALA A 59 1.29 -1.19 -1.02
N PRO A 60 1.90 -2.14 -0.29
CA PRO A 60 1.51 -3.54 -0.38
C PRO A 60 0.13 -3.83 0.22
N PHE A 61 -0.32 -2.97 1.14
CA PHE A 61 -1.64 -2.96 1.75
C PHE A 61 -2.02 -1.49 2.00
N ASP A 62 -3.30 -1.18 1.96
CA ASP A 62 -3.82 0.15 2.29
C ASP A 62 -3.87 0.37 3.81
N ILE A 63 -4.31 -0.66 4.54
CA ILE A 63 -4.67 -0.59 5.95
C ILE A 63 -4.10 -1.79 6.71
N GLU A 64 -3.50 -1.53 7.87
CA GLU A 64 -3.11 -2.55 8.84
C GLU A 64 -4.01 -2.47 10.07
N ILE A 65 -4.55 -3.61 10.51
CA ILE A 65 -5.34 -3.73 11.72
C ILE A 65 -4.50 -4.43 12.79
N ILE A 66 -4.35 -3.76 13.94
CA ILE A 66 -3.60 -4.28 15.09
C ILE A 66 -4.57 -4.48 16.27
N PRO A 67 -5.06 -5.71 16.48
CA PRO A 67 -5.75 -6.09 17.71
C PRO A 67 -4.74 -6.22 18.86
N LEU A 68 -5.00 -5.49 19.95
CA LEU A 68 -4.21 -5.52 21.18
C LEU A 68 -4.93 -6.27 22.29
N ALA A 69 -5.27 -7.53 22.00
CA ALA A 69 -5.87 -8.42 22.98
C ALA A 69 -4.80 -8.99 23.93
N LYS A 70 -5.06 -9.02 25.24
CA LYS A 70 -4.14 -9.64 26.23
C LYS A 70 -4.28 -11.15 26.29
N SER A 71 -5.45 -11.69 25.93
CA SER A 71 -5.69 -13.11 25.74
C SER A 71 -6.69 -13.32 24.60
N LYS A 72 -6.79 -14.56 24.12
CA LYS A 72 -7.81 -14.94 23.13
C LYS A 72 -9.24 -14.86 23.67
N ASP A 73 -9.41 -14.70 24.98
CA ASP A 73 -10.72 -14.56 25.64
C ASP A 73 -11.29 -13.13 25.53
N GLU A 74 -10.49 -12.16 25.08
CA GLU A 74 -10.97 -10.81 24.77
C GLU A 74 -11.69 -10.78 23.40
N CYS A 75 -12.77 -11.59 23.29
CA CYS A 75 -13.52 -11.80 22.04
C CYS A 75 -13.94 -10.49 21.38
N ALA A 76 -14.31 -9.47 22.17
CA ALA A 76 -14.75 -8.18 21.63
C ALA A 76 -13.70 -7.47 20.76
N ILE A 77 -12.40 -7.61 21.06
CA ILE A 77 -11.32 -7.02 20.25
C ILE A 77 -11.19 -7.80 18.94
N TRP A 78 -11.17 -9.13 19.00
CA TRP A 78 -11.04 -10.00 17.84
C TRP A 78 -12.25 -9.93 16.92
N ASP A 79 -13.47 -9.99 17.46
CA ASP A 79 -14.73 -9.86 16.72
C ASP A 79 -14.78 -8.53 15.95
N LEU A 80 -14.32 -7.45 16.57
CA LEU A 80 -14.27 -6.14 15.94
C LEU A 80 -13.19 -6.07 14.86
N ALA A 81 -12.01 -6.64 15.11
CA ALA A 81 -10.93 -6.73 14.13
C ALA A 81 -11.37 -7.51 12.88
N GLU A 82 -11.99 -8.68 13.06
CA GLU A 82 -12.54 -9.49 11.96
C GLU A 82 -13.67 -8.77 11.21
N LYS A 83 -14.55 -8.07 11.94
CA LYS A 83 -15.60 -7.22 11.34
C LYS A 83 -14.97 -6.18 10.41
N TYR A 84 -13.99 -5.41 10.89
CA TYR A 84 -13.32 -4.39 10.07
C TYR A 84 -12.58 -4.98 8.89
N TYR A 85 -11.83 -6.07 9.11
CA TYR A 85 -11.14 -6.77 8.05
C TYR A 85 -12.09 -7.12 6.90
N ARG A 86 -13.23 -7.71 7.23
CA ARG A 86 -14.26 -8.04 6.24
C ARG A 86 -14.87 -6.82 5.57
N GLU A 87 -15.31 -5.83 6.34
CA GLU A 87 -16.00 -4.65 5.80
C GLU A 87 -15.09 -3.80 4.90
N LEU A 88 -13.82 -3.63 5.29
CA LEU A 88 -12.83 -2.88 4.52
C LEU A 88 -12.38 -3.65 3.28
N THR A 89 -12.15 -4.97 3.39
CA THR A 89 -11.84 -5.81 2.22
C THR A 89 -13.01 -5.82 1.23
N GLN A 90 -14.26 -5.94 1.71
CA GLN A 90 -15.47 -5.84 0.86
C GLN A 90 -15.63 -4.46 0.23
N ALA A 91 -15.07 -3.42 0.84
CA ALA A 91 -15.03 -2.08 0.28
C ALA A 91 -13.93 -1.87 -0.77
N GLY A 92 -13.06 -2.87 -1.00
CA GLY A 92 -12.01 -2.85 -2.01
C GLY A 92 -10.64 -2.39 -1.49
N PHE A 93 -10.43 -2.31 -0.19
CA PHE A 93 -9.12 -2.06 0.40
C PHE A 93 -8.33 -3.36 0.55
N ASP A 94 -7.02 -3.29 0.31
CA ASP A 94 -6.09 -4.34 0.69
C ASP A 94 -5.74 -4.18 2.17
N VAL A 95 -6.16 -5.15 3.00
CA VAL A 95 -6.06 -5.08 4.46
C VAL A 95 -5.11 -6.14 5.00
N LEU A 96 -4.16 -5.73 5.85
CA LEU A 96 -3.33 -6.61 6.65
C LEU A 96 -3.90 -6.72 8.07
N MET A 97 -4.08 -7.94 8.58
CA MET A 97 -4.39 -8.19 9.99
C MET A 97 -3.12 -8.66 10.71
N ASP A 98 -2.65 -7.95 11.73
CA ASP A 98 -1.58 -8.41 12.61
C ASP A 98 -2.14 -9.24 13.77
N ASP A 99 -2.47 -10.50 13.48
CA ASP A 99 -3.03 -11.47 14.42
C ASP A 99 -1.98 -12.20 15.27
N ARG A 100 -0.71 -11.81 15.17
CA ARG A 100 0.41 -12.47 15.87
C ARG A 100 0.27 -12.36 17.39
N GLU A 101 0.69 -13.40 18.10
CA GLU A 101 0.80 -13.40 19.58
C GLU A 101 2.08 -12.67 20.04
N GLU A 102 2.15 -11.37 19.77
CA GLU A 102 3.30 -10.53 20.09
C GLU A 102 2.91 -9.31 20.92
N SER A 103 3.90 -8.75 21.62
CA SER A 103 3.69 -7.53 22.41
C SER A 103 3.32 -6.33 21.54
N ALA A 104 2.49 -5.43 22.07
CA ALA A 104 2.09 -4.20 21.37
C ALA A 104 3.29 -3.41 20.83
N GLY A 105 4.37 -3.29 21.63
CA GLY A 105 5.59 -2.61 21.21
C GLY A 105 6.26 -3.24 19.99
N ARG A 106 6.30 -4.57 19.89
CA ARG A 106 6.83 -5.26 18.71
C ARG A 106 5.95 -5.04 17.49
N LYS A 107 4.63 -5.22 17.64
CA LYS A 107 3.68 -4.98 16.54
C LYS A 107 3.81 -3.56 16.00
N PHE A 108 3.84 -2.56 16.88
CA PHE A 108 4.00 -1.17 16.46
C PHE A 108 5.33 -0.85 15.80
N ASN A 109 6.42 -1.46 16.26
CA ASN A 109 7.73 -1.27 15.65
C ASN A 109 7.79 -1.90 14.24
N ASP A 110 7.30 -3.12 14.09
CA ASP A 110 7.23 -3.79 12.79
C ASP A 110 6.32 -3.02 11.82
N ALA A 111 5.18 -2.57 12.31
CA ALA A 111 4.23 -1.78 11.58
C ALA A 111 4.80 -0.42 11.11
N ASP A 112 5.57 0.26 11.97
CA ASP A 112 6.27 1.50 11.60
C ASP A 112 7.37 1.20 10.57
N LEU A 113 8.03 0.04 10.67
CA LEU A 113 9.09 -0.40 9.77
C LEU A 113 8.57 -0.71 8.36
N ILE A 114 7.50 -1.51 8.25
CA ILE A 114 6.93 -1.94 6.94
C ILE A 114 6.15 -0.82 6.24
N GLY A 115 5.68 0.18 6.99
CA GLY A 115 5.25 1.45 6.43
C GLY A 115 3.86 1.48 5.80
N ILE A 116 2.94 0.61 6.22
CA ILE A 116 1.56 0.59 5.68
C ILE A 116 0.88 1.95 5.97
N PRO A 117 0.21 2.58 4.98
CA PRO A 117 -0.24 3.97 5.08
C PRO A 117 -1.17 4.26 6.26
N GLN A 118 -2.12 3.37 6.54
CA GLN A 118 -3.11 3.55 7.59
C GLN A 118 -3.04 2.39 8.58
N ARG A 119 -3.07 2.70 9.88
CA ARG A 119 -3.08 1.69 10.94
C ARG A 119 -4.27 1.87 11.85
N ILE A 120 -5.08 0.85 11.99
CA ILE A 120 -6.19 0.79 12.95
C ILE A 120 -5.71 0.02 14.18
N VAL A 121 -5.79 0.64 15.35
CA VAL A 121 -5.41 0.02 16.62
C VAL A 121 -6.67 -0.22 17.45
N ILE A 122 -6.89 -1.48 17.81
CA ILE A 122 -8.03 -1.92 18.62
C ILE A 122 -7.50 -2.35 19.98
N GLY A 123 -7.52 -1.43 20.93
CA GLY A 123 -7.07 -1.67 22.30
C GLY A 123 -8.20 -1.50 23.32
N GLN A 124 -8.11 -2.27 24.41
CA GLN A 124 -9.14 -2.32 25.46
C GLN A 124 -9.56 -0.94 25.99
N LYS A 125 -8.60 0.00 26.12
CA LYS A 125 -8.86 1.35 26.66
C LYS A 125 -9.79 2.18 25.76
N ASN A 126 -9.51 2.25 24.46
CA ASN A 126 -10.36 3.03 23.55
C ASN A 126 -11.67 2.29 23.29
N LEU A 127 -11.63 0.96 23.26
CA LEU A 127 -12.81 0.13 23.01
C LEU A 127 -13.84 0.24 24.14
N SER A 128 -13.42 0.37 25.41
CA SER A 128 -14.35 0.60 26.52
C SER A 128 -15.13 1.91 26.40
N ASP A 129 -14.54 2.91 25.72
CA ASP A 129 -15.18 4.19 25.42
C ASP A 129 -15.95 4.16 24.08
N GLY A 130 -16.06 2.99 23.44
CA GLY A 130 -16.74 2.81 22.16
C GLY A 130 -15.94 3.27 20.94
N ASN A 131 -14.63 3.48 21.09
CA ASN A 131 -13.77 4.07 20.06
C ASN A 131 -12.64 3.15 19.61
N VAL A 132 -12.03 3.49 18.48
CA VAL A 132 -10.78 2.91 17.97
C VAL A 132 -9.84 4.03 17.52
N GLU A 133 -8.57 3.70 17.38
CA GLU A 133 -7.54 4.65 16.95
C GLU A 133 -7.14 4.36 15.51
N ILE A 134 -7.06 5.39 14.67
CA ILE A 134 -6.52 5.32 13.31
C ILE A 134 -5.32 6.25 13.23
N LYS A 135 -4.16 5.70 12.85
CA LYS A 135 -2.91 6.44 12.68
C LYS A 135 -2.51 6.48 11.22
N ASN A 136 -2.18 7.66 10.72
CA ASN A 136 -1.54 7.83 9.42
C ASN A 136 -0.02 7.66 9.56
N ARG A 137 0.58 6.75 8.80
CA ARG A 137 2.01 6.42 8.90
C ARG A 137 2.93 7.57 8.48
N ALA A 138 2.55 8.33 7.46
CA ALA A 138 3.39 9.40 6.92
C ALA A 138 3.35 10.67 7.77
N THR A 139 2.16 11.06 8.25
CA THR A 139 2.00 12.30 9.02
C THR A 139 2.13 12.09 10.53
N GLY A 140 1.94 10.86 11.01
CA GLY A 140 1.84 10.55 12.43
C GLY A 140 0.54 11.05 13.06
N GLU A 141 -0.40 11.58 12.28
CA GLU A 141 -1.70 12.02 12.76
C GLU A 141 -2.50 10.84 13.31
N VAL A 142 -3.15 11.06 14.46
CA VAL A 142 -3.93 10.06 15.17
C VAL A 142 -5.37 10.55 15.31
N HIS A 143 -6.30 9.74 14.81
CA HIS A 143 -7.73 9.96 14.90
C HIS A 143 -8.34 8.95 15.86
N ILE A 144 -9.08 9.43 16.85
CA ILE A 144 -9.93 8.58 17.70
C ILE A 144 -11.35 8.73 17.19
N ILE A 145 -11.93 7.63 16.69
CA ILE A 145 -13.26 7.64 16.09
C ILE A 145 -14.14 6.55 16.70
N GLY A 146 -15.46 6.74 16.60
CA GLY A 146 -16.42 5.74 17.01
C GLY A 146 -16.20 4.43 16.27
N LYS A 147 -16.29 3.31 16.98
CA LYS A 147 -16.02 1.97 16.42
C LYS A 147 -16.93 1.61 15.23
N ASP A 148 -18.06 2.26 15.07
CA ASP A 148 -18.99 2.01 13.97
C ASP A 148 -18.82 2.99 12.79
N ASP A 149 -17.88 3.94 12.89
CA ASP A 149 -17.61 4.94 11.85
C ASP A 149 -16.34 4.69 11.03
N VAL A 150 -15.60 3.60 11.31
CA VAL A 150 -14.35 3.25 10.64
C VAL A 150 -14.49 3.17 9.12
N LEU A 151 -15.51 2.48 8.61
CA LEU A 151 -15.70 2.36 7.17
C LEU A 151 -16.00 3.72 6.51
N LYS A 152 -16.70 4.62 7.20
CA LYS A 152 -17.02 5.97 6.71
C LYS A 152 -15.79 6.88 6.74
N PHE A 153 -14.84 6.63 7.64
CA PHE A 153 -13.59 7.39 7.67
C PHE A 153 -12.79 7.20 6.37
N PHE A 154 -12.78 5.99 5.81
CA PHE A 154 -12.05 5.67 4.57
C PHE A 154 -12.85 5.88 3.29
N LYS A 155 -14.17 6.02 3.39
CA LYS A 155 -15.05 6.30 2.23
C LYS A 155 -15.54 7.75 2.30
N PRO A 156 -15.15 8.63 1.34
CA PRO A 156 -15.76 9.95 1.22
C PRO A 156 -17.26 9.88 0.88
#